data_AF-A0A2D4EZT1-F1
#
_entry.id   AF-A0A2D4EZT1-F1
#
_cell.length_a   1.000
_cell.length_b   1.000
_cell.length_c   1.000
_cell.angle_alpha   90.00
_cell.angle_beta   90.00
_cell.angle_gamma   90.00
#
_symmetry.space_group_name_H-M   'P 1'
#
loop_
_entity.id
_entity.type
_entity.pdbx_description
1 polymer ?
#
loop_
_entity_poly.entity_id
_entity_poly.type
_entity_poly.pdbx_seq_one_letter_code
_entity_poly.pdbx_strand_id
1 'polypeptide(L)'
;RIAQASGRDLGQIEENDLVRKHQFLSEVLQWRAQATPEHMLFLLLNAKGAPVCTATCLQLHKRAERIASILYEKGHLNAGDNVVLLYPPGIELIAAFYGCLYAGCIPVTVRPPHAQNLTATLPTVRMIVDVSKAACILTNQILMRLLRSREAATAVDVKTWPTII
;
A
#
# COMPACT_ATOMS: atom_id res chain seq x y z
N ARG A 1 -22.33 1.53 -0.66
CA ARG A 1 -20.97 0.93 -0.69
C ARG A 1 -21.07 -0.37 0.10
N ILE A 2 -21.16 -1.51 -0.59
CA ILE A 2 -21.29 -2.81 0.08
C ILE A 2 -19.85 -3.34 0.22
N ALA A 3 -19.26 -3.18 1.39
CA ALA A 3 -18.05 -3.88 1.77
C ALA A 3 -18.50 -5.07 2.63
N GLN A 4 -18.18 -6.28 2.19
CA GLN A 4 -18.47 -7.50 2.94
C GLN A 4 -17.15 -8.05 3.47
N ALA A 5 -17.09 -8.27 4.78
CA ALA A 5 -16.01 -9.02 5.40
C ALA A 5 -16.53 -10.43 5.66
N SER A 6 -15.93 -11.43 5.01
CA SER A 6 -16.16 -12.83 5.34
C SER A 6 -14.86 -13.35 5.94
N GLY A 7 -14.80 -13.43 7.27
CA GLY A 7 -13.68 -14.04 7.97
C GLY A 7 -13.69 -15.56 7.72
N ARG A 8 -12.52 -16.19 7.80
CA ARG A 8 -12.48 -17.65 7.93
C ARG A 8 -12.96 -18.05 9.32
N ASP A 9 -13.55 -19.22 9.43
CA ASP A 9 -13.73 -19.86 10.74
C ASP A 9 -12.35 -20.14 11.33
N LEU A 10 -12.14 -19.67 12.55
CA LEU A 10 -10.86 -19.83 13.24
C LEU A 10 -10.79 -21.17 13.97
N GLY A 11 -11.92 -21.87 14.22
CA GLY A 11 -11.95 -23.04 15.10
C GLY A 11 -11.58 -22.69 16.55
N GLN A 12 -11.56 -23.69 17.45
CA GLN A 12 -11.02 -23.54 18.80
C GLN A 12 -9.49 -23.50 18.73
N ILE A 13 -8.94 -22.33 18.41
CA ILE A 13 -7.52 -22.04 18.60
C ILE A 13 -7.37 -21.75 20.09
N GLU A 14 -6.48 -22.45 20.78
CA GLU A 14 -6.04 -22.01 22.11
C GLU A 14 -5.52 -20.57 21.97
N GLU A 15 -6.32 -19.60 22.42
CA GLU A 15 -6.11 -18.15 22.22
C GLU A 15 -4.70 -17.69 22.61
N ASN A 16 -4.01 -18.45 23.46
CA ASN A 16 -2.66 -18.14 23.95
C ASN A 16 -1.52 -18.46 22.96
N ASP A 17 -1.65 -19.46 22.08
CA ASP A 17 -0.49 -20.00 21.35
C ASP A 17 -0.25 -19.33 19.98
N LEU A 18 -1.29 -18.84 19.31
CA LEU A 18 -1.12 -18.11 18.03
C LEU A 18 -0.96 -16.60 18.21
N VAL A 19 -1.57 -16.01 19.24
CA VAL A 19 -1.44 -14.58 19.55
C VAL A 19 -0.03 -14.25 20.05
N ARG A 20 0.66 -15.20 20.69
CA ARG A 20 2.07 -15.04 21.11
C ARG A 20 3.09 -15.26 19.99
N LYS A 21 2.72 -15.95 18.89
CA LYS A 21 3.69 -16.44 17.90
C LYS A 21 4.05 -15.43 16.81
N HIS A 22 3.16 -14.50 16.47
CA HIS A 22 3.40 -13.47 15.46
C HIS A 22 3.08 -12.10 16.06
N GLN A 23 4.12 -11.33 16.36
CA GLN A 23 3.98 -10.02 17.02
C GLN A 23 3.76 -8.90 15.99
N PHE A 24 4.09 -9.15 14.72
CA PHE A 24 4.01 -8.15 13.66
C PHE A 24 3.03 -8.55 12.54
N LEU A 25 2.38 -7.55 11.96
CA LEU A 25 1.40 -7.75 10.88
C LEU A 25 2.03 -8.39 9.64
N SER A 26 3.28 -8.05 9.33
CA SER A 26 4.07 -8.67 8.25
C SER A 26 4.22 -10.18 8.44
N GLU A 27 4.54 -10.63 9.66
CA GLU A 27 4.69 -12.06 9.99
C GLU A 27 3.39 -12.82 9.81
N VAL A 28 2.25 -12.19 10.15
CA VAL A 28 0.91 -12.79 9.96
C VAL A 28 0.66 -13.07 8.48
N LEU A 29 0.99 -12.13 7.57
CA LEU A 29 0.81 -12.34 6.14
C LEU A 29 1.76 -13.43 5.61
N GLN A 30 3.02 -13.43 6.05
CA GLN A 30 4.00 -14.46 5.67
C GLN A 30 3.56 -15.86 6.11
N TRP A 31 3.10 -15.99 7.35
CA TRP A 31 2.55 -17.24 7.87
C TRP A 31 1.32 -17.69 7.08
N ARG A 32 0.37 -16.78 6.82
CA ARG A 32 -0.84 -17.10 6.03
C ARG A 32 -0.53 -17.54 4.61
N ALA A 33 0.52 -16.98 3.99
CA ALA A 33 0.95 -17.39 2.66
C ALA A 33 1.49 -18.83 2.63
N GLN A 34 2.00 -19.35 3.75
CA GLN A 34 2.47 -20.73 3.88
C GLN A 34 1.36 -21.68 4.36
N ALA A 35 0.61 -21.28 5.39
CA ALA A 35 -0.40 -22.13 6.01
C ALA A 35 -1.69 -22.23 5.19
N THR A 36 -2.08 -21.16 4.51
CA THR A 36 -3.33 -21.08 3.73
C THR A 36 -3.14 -20.27 2.44
N PRO A 37 -2.29 -20.72 1.51
CA PRO A 37 -1.86 -19.94 0.34
C PRO A 37 -3.01 -19.47 -0.55
N GLU A 38 -4.03 -20.33 -0.73
CA GLU A 38 -5.18 -20.09 -1.61
C GLU A 38 -6.32 -19.31 -0.97
N HIS A 39 -6.23 -19.01 0.33
CA HIS A 39 -7.29 -18.27 1.01
C HIS A 39 -7.38 -16.84 0.46
N MET A 40 -8.58 -16.41 0.08
CA MET A 40 -8.83 -15.11 -0.53
C MET A 40 -8.85 -14.01 0.54
N LEU A 41 -7.90 -13.06 0.46
CA LEU A 41 -7.82 -11.91 1.37
C LEU A 41 -8.46 -10.65 0.79
N PHE A 42 -8.61 -10.60 -0.53
CA PHE A 42 -9.12 -9.42 -1.22
C PHE A 42 -10.06 -9.82 -2.36
N LEU A 43 -11.20 -9.14 -2.42
CA LEU A 43 -12.19 -9.23 -3.49
C LEU A 43 -12.74 -7.83 -3.76
N LEU A 44 -12.57 -7.35 -4.99
CA LEU A 44 -13.19 -6.13 -5.49
C LEU A 44 -14.32 -6.51 -6.43
N LEU A 45 -15.50 -5.92 -6.17
CA LEU A 45 -16.69 -6.09 -7.00
C LEU A 45 -16.94 -4.82 -7.80
N ASN A 46 -17.43 -4.97 -9.04
CA ASN A 46 -17.97 -3.85 -9.80
C ASN A 46 -19.40 -3.50 -9.37
N ALA A 47 -20.01 -2.48 -10.00
CA ALA A 47 -21.37 -2.05 -9.70
C ALA A 47 -22.45 -3.14 -9.96
N LYS A 48 -22.14 -4.16 -10.76
CA LYS A 48 -23.01 -5.31 -11.03
C LYS A 48 -22.78 -6.48 -10.06
N GLY A 49 -21.93 -6.30 -9.05
CA GLY A 49 -21.58 -7.35 -8.08
C GLY A 49 -20.62 -8.41 -8.62
N ALA A 50 -20.06 -8.24 -9.82
CA ALA A 50 -19.14 -9.21 -10.39
C ALA A 50 -17.70 -8.98 -9.88
N PRO A 51 -16.96 -10.05 -9.51
CA PRO A 51 -15.54 -9.97 -9.18
C PRO A 51 -14.71 -9.37 -10.31
N VAL A 52 -13.97 -8.30 -10.02
CA VAL A 52 -13.05 -7.66 -10.98
C VAL A 52 -11.59 -7.68 -10.55
N CYS A 53 -11.32 -7.90 -9.27
CA CYS A 53 -9.96 -8.10 -8.78
C CYS A 53 -10.00 -8.97 -7.52
N THR A 54 -9.08 -9.92 -7.43
CA THR A 54 -8.91 -10.78 -6.27
C THR A 54 -7.43 -10.86 -5.86
N ALA A 55 -7.20 -11.24 -4.61
CA ALA A 55 -5.89 -11.72 -4.20
C ALA A 55 -6.00 -12.77 -3.11
N THR A 56 -5.25 -13.86 -3.27
CA THR A 56 -5.01 -14.86 -2.23
C THR A 56 -3.89 -14.42 -1.28
N CYS A 57 -3.74 -15.11 -0.14
CA CYS A 57 -2.63 -14.91 0.79
C CYS A 57 -1.27 -14.94 0.07
N LEU A 58 -1.03 -15.97 -0.75
CA LEU A 58 0.23 -16.13 -1.48
C LEU A 58 0.45 -15.02 -2.51
N GLN A 59 -0.59 -14.62 -3.23
CA GLN A 59 -0.50 -13.55 -4.23
C GLN A 59 -0.21 -12.19 -3.60
N LEU A 60 -0.84 -11.87 -2.47
CA LEU A 60 -0.58 -10.63 -1.74
C LEU A 60 0.85 -10.63 -1.16
N HIS A 61 1.27 -11.74 -0.54
CA HIS A 61 2.63 -11.89 -0.03
C HIS A 61 3.70 -11.67 -1.11
N LYS A 62 3.60 -12.36 -2.26
CA LYS A 62 4.54 -12.19 -3.39
C LYS A 62 4.53 -10.77 -4.00
N ARG A 63 3.39 -10.06 -3.94
CA ARG A 63 3.33 -8.67 -4.39
C ARG A 63 4.06 -7.74 -3.42
N ALA A 64 3.83 -7.91 -2.12
CA ALA A 64 4.48 -7.14 -1.07
C ALA A 64 6.00 -7.39 -1.03
N GLU A 65 6.45 -8.64 -1.17
CA GLU A 65 7.87 -8.99 -1.25
C GLU A 65 8.58 -8.29 -2.41
N ARG A 66 7.96 -8.28 -3.60
CA ARG A 66 8.50 -7.54 -4.76
C ARG A 66 8.61 -6.04 -4.50
N ILE A 67 7.62 -5.46 -3.82
CA ILE A 67 7.66 -4.03 -3.48
C ILE A 67 8.80 -3.76 -2.49
N ALA A 68 8.99 -4.63 -1.48
CA ALA A 68 10.10 -4.51 -0.54
C ALA A 68 11.46 -4.54 -1.27
N SER A 69 11.67 -5.47 -2.21
CA SER A 69 12.87 -5.53 -3.05
C SER A 69 13.10 -4.22 -3.82
N ILE A 70 12.04 -3.68 -4.42
CA ILE A 70 12.10 -2.40 -5.15
C ILE A 70 12.47 -1.24 -4.23
N LEU A 71 11.92 -1.19 -3.01
CA LEU A 71 12.23 -0.15 -2.03
C LEU A 71 13.70 -0.19 -1.59
N TYR A 72 14.27 -1.38 -1.41
CA TYR A 72 15.69 -1.55 -1.13
C TYR A 72 16.57 -1.17 -2.34
N GLU A 73 16.29 -1.72 -3.51
CA GLU A 73 17.16 -1.57 -4.70
C GLU A 73 17.11 -0.17 -5.32
N LYS A 74 15.92 0.43 -5.42
CA LYS A 74 15.73 1.74 -6.08
C LYS A 74 15.63 2.87 -5.08
N GLY A 75 14.98 2.62 -3.95
CA GLY A 75 14.76 3.63 -2.92
C GLY A 75 15.97 3.85 -2.02
N HIS A 76 16.88 2.88 -1.92
CA HIS A 76 18.01 2.90 -0.97
C HIS A 76 17.54 3.18 0.46
N LEU A 77 16.37 2.63 0.81
CA LEU A 77 15.71 2.91 2.09
C LEU A 77 16.28 2.05 3.22
N ASN A 78 16.23 2.61 4.42
CA ASN A 78 16.60 1.95 5.67
C ASN A 78 15.35 1.67 6.51
N ALA A 79 15.48 0.74 7.46
CA ALA A 79 14.44 0.51 8.45
C ALA A 79 14.13 1.81 9.22
N GLY A 80 12.85 2.11 9.39
CA GLY A 80 12.35 3.34 10.01
C GLY A 80 12.08 4.50 9.03
N ASP A 81 12.48 4.39 7.76
CA ASP A 81 12.19 5.43 6.77
C ASP A 81 10.69 5.52 6.46
N ASN A 82 10.19 6.75 6.36
CA ASN A 82 8.80 7.01 6.01
C ASN A 82 8.58 6.88 4.50
N VAL A 83 7.62 6.05 4.09
CA VAL A 83 7.25 5.84 2.68
C VAL A 83 5.83 6.28 2.46
N VAL A 84 5.64 7.32 1.66
CA VAL A 84 4.29 7.79 1.31
C VAL A 84 3.69 6.86 0.27
N LEU A 85 2.51 6.32 0.58
CA LEU A 85 1.73 5.46 -0.30
C LEU A 85 0.63 6.27 -0.95
N LEU A 86 0.84 6.64 -2.22
CA LEU A 86 -0.12 7.39 -3.01
C LEU A 86 -0.83 6.45 -3.98
N TYR A 87 -1.91 5.83 -3.51
CA TYR A 87 -2.67 4.86 -4.29
C TYR A 87 -4.17 5.07 -4.14
N PRO A 88 -4.97 4.81 -5.20
CA PRO A 88 -6.40 4.61 -5.01
C PRO A 88 -6.64 3.39 -4.11
N PRO A 89 -7.80 3.30 -3.43
CA PRO A 89 -8.17 2.11 -2.67
C PRO A 89 -8.18 0.87 -3.57
N GLY A 90 -7.39 -0.13 -3.21
CA GLY A 90 -7.27 -1.36 -3.99
C GLY A 90 -6.13 -2.24 -3.51
N ILE A 91 -5.93 -3.35 -4.20
CA ILE A 91 -4.91 -4.34 -3.82
C ILE A 91 -3.49 -3.81 -3.92
N GLU A 92 -3.22 -2.83 -4.80
CA GLU A 92 -1.92 -2.18 -4.92
C GLU A 92 -1.54 -1.45 -3.62
N LEU A 93 -2.48 -0.69 -3.02
CA LEU A 93 -2.27 -0.01 -1.75
C LEU A 93 -1.96 -1.01 -0.63
N ILE A 94 -2.71 -2.11 -0.56
CA ILE A 94 -2.51 -3.14 0.47
C ILE A 94 -1.14 -3.81 0.28
N ALA A 95 -0.79 -4.19 -0.97
CA ALA A 95 0.51 -4.77 -1.27
C ALA A 95 1.66 -3.81 -0.94
N ALA A 96 1.52 -2.53 -1.27
CA ALA A 96 2.50 -1.51 -0.97
C ALA A 96 2.69 -1.29 0.54
N PHE A 97 1.60 -1.31 1.29
CA PHE A 97 1.62 -1.24 2.75
C PHE A 97 2.44 -2.39 3.36
N TYR A 98 2.14 -3.64 2.97
CA TYR A 98 2.91 -4.80 3.45
C TYR A 98 4.35 -4.79 2.91
N GLY A 99 4.59 -4.28 1.71
CA GLY A 99 5.94 -4.13 1.15
C GLY A 99 6.81 -3.18 1.98
N CYS A 100 6.24 -2.08 2.49
CA CYS A 100 6.92 -1.20 3.43
C CYS A 100 7.28 -1.94 4.72
N LEU A 101 6.32 -2.69 5.29
CA LEU A 101 6.56 -3.45 6.51
C LEU A 101 7.65 -4.53 6.34
N TYR A 102 7.68 -5.23 5.20
CA TYR A 102 8.76 -6.17 4.87
C TYR A 102 10.12 -5.47 4.68
N ALA A 103 10.13 -4.23 4.22
CA ALA A 103 11.34 -3.41 4.14
C ALA A 103 11.70 -2.72 5.47
N GLY A 104 10.97 -2.97 6.56
CA GLY A 104 11.15 -2.27 7.84
C GLY A 104 10.82 -0.76 7.79
N CYS A 105 10.21 -0.30 6.70
CA CYS A 105 9.81 1.09 6.48
C CYS A 105 8.45 1.38 7.12
N ILE A 106 8.15 2.66 7.34
CA ILE A 106 6.90 3.15 7.93
C ILE A 106 5.95 3.60 6.79
N PRO A 107 4.85 2.87 6.51
CA PRO A 107 3.92 3.26 5.46
C PRO A 107 3.03 4.44 5.89
N VAL A 108 3.04 5.52 5.10
CA VAL A 108 2.21 6.72 5.29
C VAL A 108 1.16 6.76 4.17
N THR A 109 -0.08 6.38 4.48
CA THR A 109 -1.14 6.31 3.45
C THR A 109 -1.69 7.70 3.12
N VAL A 110 -1.71 8.05 1.83
CA VAL A 110 -2.19 9.35 1.36
C VAL A 110 -3.22 9.15 0.26
N ARG A 111 -4.34 9.87 0.38
CA ARG A 111 -5.37 9.87 -0.67
C ARG A 111 -4.78 10.54 -1.93
N PRO A 112 -4.92 9.91 -3.11
CA PRO A 112 -4.50 10.54 -4.36
C PRO A 112 -5.20 11.87 -4.60
N PRO A 113 -4.52 12.84 -5.24
CA PRO A 113 -5.16 14.09 -5.62
C PRO A 113 -6.23 13.82 -6.69
N HIS A 114 -7.25 14.66 -6.73
CA HIS A 114 -8.32 14.55 -7.73
C HIS A 114 -7.85 15.19 -9.04
N ALA A 115 -7.79 14.42 -10.13
CA ALA A 115 -7.33 14.91 -11.43
C ALA A 115 -8.10 16.14 -11.93
N GLN A 116 -9.41 16.22 -11.67
CA GLN A 116 -10.24 17.37 -12.06
C GLN A 116 -10.02 18.62 -11.20
N ASN A 117 -9.42 18.49 -10.02
CA ASN A 117 -9.18 19.59 -9.09
C ASN A 117 -7.79 19.49 -8.47
N LEU A 118 -6.79 19.31 -9.34
CA LEU A 118 -5.43 19.03 -8.95
C LEU A 118 -4.82 20.19 -8.15
N THR A 119 -5.08 21.43 -8.57
CA THR A 119 -4.59 22.65 -7.91
C THR A 119 -5.04 22.77 -6.45
N ALA A 120 -6.27 22.35 -6.14
CA ALA A 120 -6.78 22.42 -4.77
C ALA A 120 -6.37 21.20 -3.91
N THR A 121 -6.12 20.04 -4.53
CA THR A 121 -5.93 18.78 -3.78
C THR A 121 -4.47 18.34 -3.65
N LEU A 122 -3.62 18.71 -4.61
CA LEU A 122 -2.19 18.41 -4.59
C LEU A 122 -1.43 19.07 -3.42
N PRO A 123 -1.75 20.30 -2.97
CA PRO A 123 -1.12 20.90 -1.80
C PRO A 123 -1.26 20.06 -0.52
N THR A 124 -2.39 19.36 -0.34
CA THR A 124 -2.60 18.46 0.81
C THR A 124 -1.67 17.25 0.75
N VAL A 125 -1.47 16.68 -0.45
CA VAL A 125 -0.51 15.58 -0.66
C VAL A 125 0.90 16.07 -0.33
N ARG A 126 1.27 17.25 -0.84
CA ARG A 126 2.57 17.88 -0.56
C ARG A 126 2.80 18.09 0.94
N MET A 127 1.82 18.66 1.63
CA MET A 127 1.90 18.88 3.08
C MET A 127 2.18 17.58 3.84
N ILE A 128 1.53 16.47 3.48
CA ILE A 128 1.75 15.18 4.14
C ILE A 128 3.15 14.64 3.83
N VAL A 129 3.61 14.75 2.59
CA VAL A 129 4.98 14.35 2.20
C VAL A 129 6.02 15.10 3.03
N ASP A 130 5.84 16.42 3.22
CA ASP A 130 6.77 17.26 3.97
C ASP A 130 6.73 16.94 5.47
N VAL A 131 5.54 16.86 6.07
CA VAL A 131 5.37 16.60 7.52
C VAL A 131 5.84 15.19 7.89
N SER A 132 5.60 14.21 7.03
CA SER A 132 6.06 12.84 7.25
C SER A 132 7.56 12.67 7.01
N LYS A 133 8.28 13.67 6.45
CA LYS A 133 9.69 13.54 6.05
C LYS A 133 9.91 12.29 5.21
N ALA A 134 9.05 12.09 4.21
CA ALA A 134 9.05 10.87 3.41
C ALA A 134 10.39 10.72 2.66
N ALA A 135 11.01 9.55 2.79
CA ALA A 135 12.22 9.20 2.04
C ALA A 135 11.89 8.89 0.58
N CYS A 136 10.69 8.37 0.29
CA CYS A 136 10.17 8.21 -1.06
C CYS A 136 8.65 8.25 -1.11
N ILE A 137 8.11 8.38 -2.32
CA ILE A 137 6.68 8.24 -2.62
C ILE A 137 6.52 7.04 -3.53
N LEU A 138 5.71 6.08 -3.11
CA LEU A 138 5.37 4.89 -3.87
C LEU A 138 3.97 5.05 -4.47
N THR A 139 3.86 4.85 -5.79
CA THR A 139 2.61 5.07 -6.52
C THR A 139 2.50 4.14 -7.75
N ASN A 140 1.40 4.21 -8.49
CA ASN A 140 1.28 3.55 -9.79
C ASN A 140 1.61 4.51 -10.95
N GLN A 141 1.79 3.96 -12.15
CA GLN A 141 2.17 4.72 -13.34
C GLN A 141 1.16 5.81 -13.71
N ILE A 142 -0.13 5.59 -13.45
CA ILE A 142 -1.20 6.55 -13.78
C ILE A 142 -1.02 7.82 -12.93
N LEU A 143 -0.89 7.65 -11.62
CA LEU A 143 -0.68 8.76 -10.69
C LEU A 143 0.71 9.38 -10.86
N MET A 144 1.74 8.60 -11.19
CA MET A 144 3.07 9.14 -11.51
C MET A 144 3.01 10.12 -12.69
N ARG A 145 2.26 9.79 -13.75
CA ARG A 145 2.04 10.70 -14.89
C ARG A 145 1.26 11.94 -14.49
N LEU A 146 0.23 11.79 -13.64
CA LEU A 146 -0.54 12.91 -13.12
C LEU A 146 0.34 13.88 -12.32
N LEU A 147 1.18 13.36 -11.42
CA LEU A 147 2.12 14.17 -10.62
C LEU A 147 3.18 14.88 -11.47
N ARG A 148 3.54 14.33 -12.64
CA ARG A 148 4.51 14.94 -13.56
C ARG A 148 3.86 15.83 -14.63
N SER A 149 2.55 16.08 -14.54
CA SER A 149 1.83 16.92 -15.51
C SER A 149 2.22 18.40 -15.35
N ARG A 150 1.99 19.19 -16.40
CA ARG A 150 2.18 20.66 -16.33
C ARG A 150 1.26 21.30 -15.29
N GLU A 151 0.04 20.80 -15.18
CA GLU A 151 -0.93 21.26 -14.18
C GLU A 151 -0.42 21.02 -12.76
N ALA A 152 0.14 19.83 -12.46
CA ALA A 152 0.76 19.55 -11.17
C ALA A 152 1.88 20.56 -10.85
N ALA A 153 2.74 20.85 -11.84
CA ALA A 153 3.85 21.79 -11.70
C ALA A 153 3.39 23.24 -11.42
N THR A 154 2.17 23.62 -11.83
CA THR A 154 1.59 24.94 -11.46
C THR A 154 1.10 25.01 -10.02
N ALA A 155 0.80 23.86 -9.41
CA ALA A 155 0.27 23.79 -8.04
C ALA A 155 1.36 23.56 -6.99
N VAL A 156 2.36 22.72 -7.30
CA VAL A 156 3.47 22.36 -6.40
C VAL A 156 4.74 22.14 -7.21
N ASP A 157 5.90 22.59 -6.70
CA ASP A 157 7.19 22.24 -7.32
C ASP A 157 7.57 20.77 -7.05
N VAL A 158 7.27 19.92 -8.03
CA VAL A 158 7.52 18.48 -7.98
C VAL A 158 9.02 18.14 -7.94
N LYS A 159 9.92 19.07 -8.30
CA LYS A 159 11.38 18.84 -8.19
C LYS A 159 11.86 18.73 -6.76
N THR A 160 11.10 19.29 -5.82
CA THR A 160 11.39 19.24 -4.38
C THR A 160 10.79 18.02 -3.71
N TRP A 161 10.19 17.09 -4.47
CA TRP A 161 9.65 15.86 -3.93
C TRP A 161 10.77 14.83 -3.73
N PRO A 162 10.64 13.94 -2.72
CA PRO A 162 11.50 12.79 -2.63
C PRO A 162 11.30 11.87 -3.85
N THR A 163 12.17 10.89 -4.01
CA THR A 163 12.12 9.95 -5.14
C THR A 163 10.73 9.32 -5.27
N ILE A 164 10.14 9.41 -6.46
CA ILE A 164 8.85 8.79 -6.77
C ILE A 164 9.12 7.46 -7.48
N ILE A 165 8.66 6.37 -6.87
CA ILE A 165 8.83 4.98 -7.32
C ILE A 165 7.51 4.43 -7.85
#